data_AF-A0A0Q9XRB3-F1
#
_entry.id   AF-A0A0Q9XRB3-F1
#
_cell.length_a   1.000
_cell.length_b   1.000
_cell.length_c   1.000
_cell.angle_alpha   90.00
_cell.angle_beta   90.00
_cell.angle_gamma   90.00
#
_symmetry.space_group_name_H-M   'P 1'
#
loop_
_entity.id
_entity.type
_entity.pdbx_description
1 polymer ?
#
loop_
_entity_poly.entity_id
_entity_poly.type
_entity_poly.pdbx_seq_one_letter_code
_entity_poly.pdbx_strand_id
1 'polypeptide(L)'
;MFYARSFNAEPAMQSAVAHVRAVTKIMDLTPQDVQLMYTVCAFETAWQRRLPPSVWCRFFDVASLSALEFAEDLEYYWNDGYGYELTHRIACPAIADMFAAIDTLKPRANATFYFTHSGTLLKMLAHLGVAKDERPLTHKDFETKRLWRTSEIDAFATNLAFVRYDCIEREPQILAMHQERVIRLPGCPQDDDLCPLSRLRANYVDSVEHCDFEALCQAAN
;
A
#
# COMPACT_ATOMS: atom_id res chain seq x y z
N MET A 1 -12.64 6.52 5.09
CA MET A 1 -13.59 7.00 4.05
C MET A 1 -13.92 8.49 4.00
N PHE A 2 -13.93 9.29 5.08
CA PHE A 2 -14.34 10.72 5.01
C PHE A 2 -13.59 11.52 3.93
N TYR A 3 -12.25 11.40 3.88
CA TYR A 3 -11.42 12.14 2.93
C TYR A 3 -11.63 11.71 1.48
N ALA A 4 -11.69 10.40 1.18
CA ALA A 4 -12.01 9.92 -0.16
C ALA A 4 -13.39 10.41 -0.63
N ARG A 5 -14.41 10.37 0.24
CA ARG A 5 -15.75 10.92 -0.09
C ARG A 5 -15.74 12.44 -0.26
N SER A 6 -14.93 13.15 0.52
CA SER A 6 -14.79 14.61 0.41
C SER A 6 -14.11 14.99 -0.91
N PHE A 7 -13.18 14.16 -1.40
CA PHE A 7 -12.53 14.38 -2.69
C PHE A 7 -13.51 14.35 -3.87
N ASN A 8 -14.64 13.65 -3.74
CA ASN A 8 -15.69 13.66 -4.77
C ASN A 8 -16.21 15.07 -5.07
N ALA A 9 -16.13 16.01 -4.13
CA ALA A 9 -16.55 17.40 -4.34
C ALA A 9 -15.42 18.33 -4.85
N GLU A 10 -14.17 17.85 -4.92
CA GLU A 10 -13.04 18.68 -5.32
C GLU A 10 -13.02 18.95 -6.84
N PRO A 11 -12.44 20.09 -7.27
CA PRO A 11 -12.41 20.48 -8.68
C PRO A 11 -11.82 19.41 -9.61
N ALA A 12 -10.78 18.70 -9.17
CA ALA A 12 -10.14 17.65 -9.96
C ALA A 12 -11.10 16.49 -10.28
N MET A 13 -11.80 15.97 -9.27
CA MET A 13 -12.80 14.91 -9.47
C MET A 13 -14.01 15.42 -10.27
N GLN A 14 -14.49 16.62 -9.99
CA GLN A 14 -15.59 17.22 -10.75
C GLN A 14 -15.23 17.43 -12.22
N SER A 15 -13.98 17.80 -12.52
CA SER A 15 -13.46 17.89 -13.89
C SER A 15 -13.39 16.53 -14.57
N ALA A 16 -12.94 15.49 -13.86
CA ALA A 16 -12.94 14.12 -14.39
C ALA A 16 -14.35 13.64 -14.73
N VAL A 17 -15.33 13.87 -13.84
CA VAL A 17 -16.74 13.54 -14.10
C VAL A 17 -17.28 14.34 -15.30
N ALA A 18 -16.99 15.63 -15.38
CA ALA A 18 -17.41 16.47 -16.51
C ALA A 18 -16.81 15.98 -17.84
N HIS A 19 -15.54 15.56 -17.85
CA HIS A 19 -14.91 14.95 -19.01
C HIS A 19 -15.65 13.69 -19.46
N VAL A 20 -15.90 12.76 -18.55
CA VAL A 20 -16.57 11.49 -18.86
C VAL A 20 -17.99 11.72 -19.35
N ARG A 21 -18.76 12.64 -18.74
CA ARG A 21 -20.08 13.05 -19.23
C ARG A 21 -20.01 13.61 -20.65
N ALA A 22 -19.01 14.44 -20.95
CA ALA A 22 -18.84 15.05 -22.28
C ALA A 22 -18.52 14.01 -23.36
N VAL A 23 -17.72 12.99 -23.05
CA VAL A 23 -17.34 11.91 -23.97
C VAL A 23 -18.50 10.91 -24.16
N THR A 24 -19.15 10.49 -23.07
CA THR A 24 -20.23 9.49 -23.10
C THR A 24 -21.59 10.05 -23.54
N LYS A 25 -21.81 11.36 -23.40
CA LYS A 25 -23.12 12.04 -23.54
C LYS A 25 -24.16 11.64 -22.49
N ILE A 26 -23.73 11.00 -21.39
CA ILE A 26 -24.57 10.64 -20.25
C ILE A 26 -24.39 11.72 -19.18
N MET A 27 -25.41 12.53 -18.93
CA MET A 27 -25.28 13.75 -18.12
C MET A 27 -25.50 13.54 -16.63
N ASP A 28 -26.13 12.42 -16.24
CA ASP A 28 -26.52 12.06 -14.88
C ASP A 28 -25.48 11.21 -14.14
N LEU A 29 -24.31 10.95 -14.74
CA LEU A 29 -23.21 10.21 -14.09
C LEU A 29 -22.73 10.90 -12.81
N THR A 30 -22.70 10.17 -11.70
CA THR A 30 -22.13 10.61 -10.42
C THR A 30 -20.63 10.31 -10.34
N PRO A 31 -19.88 10.89 -9.38
CA PRO A 31 -18.49 10.48 -9.12
C PRO A 31 -18.35 8.97 -8.89
N GLN A 32 -19.32 8.34 -8.22
CA GLN A 32 -19.33 6.91 -7.96
C GLN A 32 -19.52 6.09 -9.24
N ASP A 33 -20.36 6.54 -10.17
CA ASP A 33 -20.50 5.87 -11.47
C ASP A 33 -19.20 5.93 -12.26
N VAL A 34 -18.54 7.10 -12.25
CA VAL A 34 -17.25 7.30 -12.93
C VAL A 34 -16.13 6.46 -12.28
N GLN A 35 -16.11 6.35 -10.96
CA GLN A 35 -15.23 5.43 -10.22
C GLN A 35 -15.52 3.97 -10.59
N LEU A 36 -16.78 3.56 -10.70
CA LEU A 36 -17.14 2.21 -11.15
C LEU A 36 -16.65 1.94 -12.57
N MET A 37 -16.83 2.89 -13.50
CA MET A 37 -16.31 2.79 -14.87
C MET A 37 -14.78 2.63 -14.87
N TYR A 38 -14.08 3.35 -14.00
CA TYR A 38 -12.63 3.23 -13.82
C TYR A 38 -12.23 1.85 -13.30
N THR A 39 -12.92 1.34 -12.29
CA THR A 39 -12.72 -0.02 -11.76
C THR A 39 -12.94 -1.07 -12.85
N VAL A 40 -14.03 -0.98 -13.63
CA VAL A 40 -14.29 -1.92 -14.73
C VAL A 40 -13.18 -1.87 -15.79
N CYS A 41 -12.72 -0.66 -16.16
CA CYS A 41 -11.57 -0.48 -17.05
C CYS A 41 -10.32 -1.22 -16.53
N ALA A 42 -9.97 -1.05 -15.25
CA ALA A 42 -8.81 -1.68 -14.64
C ALA A 42 -8.93 -3.21 -14.64
N PHE A 43 -10.06 -3.76 -14.19
CA PHE A 43 -10.28 -5.20 -14.11
C PHE A 43 -10.36 -5.88 -15.48
N GLU A 44 -11.07 -5.30 -16.45
CA GLU A 44 -11.11 -5.86 -17.81
C GLU A 44 -9.73 -5.83 -18.46
N THR A 45 -8.95 -4.77 -18.26
CA THR A 45 -7.57 -4.68 -18.77
C THR A 45 -6.68 -5.75 -18.15
N ALA A 46 -6.79 -6.00 -16.85
CA ALA A 46 -6.05 -7.06 -16.16
C ALA A 46 -6.48 -8.46 -16.62
N TRP A 47 -7.78 -8.69 -16.81
CA TRP A 47 -8.33 -9.98 -17.21
C TRP A 47 -8.04 -10.31 -18.67
N GLN A 48 -8.10 -9.32 -19.56
CA GLN A 48 -8.06 -9.50 -21.01
C GLN A 48 -6.74 -9.05 -21.65
N ARG A 49 -5.59 -9.40 -21.05
CA ARG A 49 -4.25 -8.95 -21.52
C ARG A 49 -3.91 -9.19 -22.99
N ARG A 50 -4.62 -10.10 -23.67
CA ARG A 50 -4.41 -10.43 -25.11
C ARG A 50 -5.42 -9.77 -26.05
N LEU A 51 -6.38 -9.02 -25.51
CA LEU A 51 -7.41 -8.31 -26.28
C LEU A 51 -7.11 -6.81 -26.31
N PRO A 52 -7.80 -6.04 -27.18
CA PRO A 52 -7.73 -4.59 -27.14
C PRO A 52 -8.07 -4.03 -25.76
N PRO A 53 -7.56 -2.84 -25.39
CA PRO A 53 -7.90 -2.19 -24.13
C PRO A 53 -9.41 -2.10 -23.93
N SER A 54 -9.85 -2.26 -22.68
CA SER A 54 -11.25 -2.16 -22.29
C SER A 54 -11.89 -0.90 -22.87
N VAL A 55 -13.11 -1.04 -23.40
CA VAL A 55 -13.86 0.10 -23.95
C VAL A 55 -14.10 1.17 -22.88
N TRP A 56 -14.21 0.77 -21.62
CA TRP A 56 -14.39 1.67 -20.48
C TRP A 56 -13.18 2.59 -20.29
N CYS A 57 -11.97 2.11 -20.59
CA CYS A 57 -10.76 2.91 -20.49
C CYS A 57 -10.73 4.08 -21.49
N ARG A 58 -11.48 4.01 -22.59
CA ARG A 58 -11.49 5.04 -23.63
C ARG A 58 -12.22 6.32 -23.23
N PHE A 59 -12.95 6.29 -22.11
CA PHE A 59 -13.70 7.45 -21.63
C PHE A 59 -12.85 8.41 -20.78
N PHE A 60 -11.60 8.05 -20.48
CA PHE A 60 -10.74 8.83 -19.59
C PHE A 60 -9.56 9.43 -20.34
N ASP A 61 -9.26 10.68 -20.04
CA ASP A 61 -7.95 11.27 -20.30
C ASP A 61 -7.02 11.10 -19.08
N VAL A 62 -5.75 11.50 -19.25
CA VAL A 62 -4.73 11.37 -18.21
C VAL A 62 -5.09 12.16 -16.94
N ALA A 63 -5.71 13.34 -17.10
CA ALA A 63 -6.14 14.16 -15.96
C ALA A 63 -7.25 13.47 -15.17
N SER A 64 -8.22 12.86 -15.86
CA SER A 64 -9.29 12.08 -15.24
C SER A 64 -8.74 10.87 -14.50
N LEU A 65 -7.82 10.12 -15.12
CA LEU A 65 -7.16 8.97 -14.49
C LEU A 65 -6.36 9.38 -13.24
N SER A 66 -5.66 10.52 -13.28
CA SER A 66 -4.92 11.04 -12.12
C SER A 66 -5.87 11.35 -10.94
N ALA A 67 -7.02 11.98 -11.21
CA ALA A 67 -8.02 12.24 -10.17
C ALA A 67 -8.59 10.94 -9.58
N LEU A 68 -8.87 9.95 -10.44
CA LEU A 68 -9.39 8.64 -10.00
C LEU A 68 -8.36 7.86 -9.18
N GLU A 69 -7.10 7.85 -9.60
CA GLU A 69 -5.97 7.29 -8.83
C GLU A 69 -5.89 7.94 -7.44
N PHE A 70 -5.93 9.27 -7.36
CA PHE A 70 -5.84 9.96 -6.07
C PHE A 70 -7.04 9.69 -5.15
N ALA A 71 -8.23 9.47 -5.72
CA ALA A 71 -9.40 9.07 -4.94
C ALA A 71 -9.18 7.69 -4.28
N GLU A 72 -8.59 6.75 -5.03
CA GLU A 72 -8.22 5.41 -4.54
C GLU A 72 -7.09 5.49 -3.50
N ASP A 73 -6.09 6.34 -3.73
CA ASP A 73 -5.03 6.60 -2.74
C ASP A 73 -5.59 7.04 -1.39
N LEU A 74 -6.53 8.00 -1.40
CA LEU A 74 -7.17 8.47 -0.17
C LEU A 74 -8.02 7.39 0.49
N GLU A 75 -8.63 6.49 -0.28
CA GLU A 75 -9.38 5.39 0.31
C GLU A 75 -8.45 4.45 1.08
N TYR A 76 -7.42 3.93 0.41
CA TYR A 76 -6.47 3.00 1.02
C TYR A 76 -5.57 3.64 2.06
N TYR A 77 -5.20 4.92 1.92
CA TYR A 77 -4.43 5.63 2.95
C TYR A 77 -5.17 5.63 4.29
N TRP A 78 -6.47 5.94 4.24
CA TRP A 78 -7.28 6.10 5.45
C TRP A 78 -7.87 4.81 5.98
N ASN A 79 -8.04 3.78 5.14
CA ASN A 79 -8.59 2.49 5.54
C ASN A 79 -7.49 1.45 5.83
N ASP A 80 -6.35 1.54 5.14
CA ASP A 80 -5.31 0.50 5.14
C ASP A 80 -3.89 0.98 5.42
N GLY A 81 -3.63 2.28 5.35
CA GLY A 81 -2.31 2.85 5.56
C GLY A 81 -2.17 3.67 6.84
N TYR A 82 -1.64 4.88 6.65
CA TYR A 82 -1.23 5.79 7.72
C TYR A 82 -2.35 6.67 8.29
N GLY A 83 -3.60 6.52 7.83
CA GLY A 83 -4.70 7.37 8.29
C GLY A 83 -4.91 7.34 9.80
N TYR A 84 -4.71 6.18 10.43
CA TYR A 84 -4.71 6.02 11.88
C TYR A 84 -3.60 5.08 12.31
N GLU A 85 -3.00 5.34 13.48
CA GLU A 85 -1.94 4.50 14.04
C GLU A 85 -2.40 3.03 14.20
N LEU A 86 -3.62 2.83 14.70
CA LEU A 86 -4.19 1.50 14.90
C LEU A 86 -4.27 0.70 13.59
N THR A 87 -4.56 1.35 12.47
CA THR A 87 -4.78 0.70 11.17
C THR A 87 -3.61 -0.20 10.76
N HIS A 88 -2.38 0.25 11.00
CA HIS A 88 -1.18 -0.52 10.64
C HIS A 88 -0.52 -1.19 11.85
N ARG A 89 -0.75 -0.71 13.09
CA ARG A 89 -0.28 -1.40 14.31
C ARG A 89 -0.75 -2.86 14.39
N ILE A 90 -1.94 -3.16 13.86
CA ILE A 90 -2.47 -4.53 13.81
C ILE A 90 -1.64 -5.49 12.92
N ALA A 91 -0.66 -4.99 12.16
CA ALA A 91 0.30 -5.83 11.44
C ALA A 91 1.39 -6.43 12.35
N CYS A 92 1.44 -6.05 13.64
CA CYS A 92 2.47 -6.52 14.56
C CYS A 92 2.58 -8.06 14.68
N PRO A 93 1.51 -8.89 14.60
CA PRO A 93 1.66 -10.34 14.64
C PRO A 93 2.43 -10.89 13.43
N ALA A 94 2.21 -10.29 12.25
CA ALA A 94 2.92 -10.68 11.03
C ALA A 94 4.41 -10.30 11.10
N ILE A 95 4.74 -9.17 11.72
CA ILE A 95 6.13 -8.78 11.99
C ILE A 95 6.79 -9.76 12.98
N ALA A 96 6.11 -10.10 14.08
CA ALA A 96 6.61 -11.06 15.06
C ALA A 96 6.88 -12.43 14.42
N ASP A 97 5.95 -12.92 13.59
CA ASP A 97 6.12 -14.17 12.87
C ASP A 97 7.26 -14.12 11.84
N MET A 98 7.38 -13.01 11.10
CA MET A 98 8.51 -12.78 10.19
C MET A 98 9.85 -12.88 10.94
N PHE A 99 9.98 -12.23 12.10
CA PHE A 99 11.17 -12.37 12.96
C PHE A 99 11.34 -13.80 13.48
N ALA A 100 10.27 -14.48 13.89
CA ALA A 100 10.35 -15.89 14.29
C ALA A 100 10.81 -16.82 13.15
N ALA A 101 10.64 -16.42 11.89
CA ALA A 101 11.20 -17.13 10.75
C ALA A 101 12.69 -16.80 10.50
N ILE A 102 13.07 -15.52 10.52
CA ILE A 102 14.43 -15.08 10.14
C ILE A 102 15.45 -15.09 11.30
N ASP A 103 15.01 -14.86 12.54
CA ASP A 103 15.83 -14.73 13.76
C ASP A 103 16.08 -16.07 14.46
N THR A 104 16.09 -17.18 13.70
CA THR A 104 16.30 -18.52 14.27
C THR A 104 17.59 -19.16 13.76
N LEU A 105 18.35 -19.74 14.68
CA LEU A 105 19.53 -20.56 14.37
C LEU A 105 19.15 -21.87 13.63
N LYS A 106 17.88 -22.28 13.76
CA LYS A 106 17.28 -23.42 13.06
C LYS A 106 15.95 -22.97 12.42
N PRO A 107 15.98 -22.46 11.18
CA PRO A 107 14.77 -22.03 10.50
C PRO A 107 13.77 -23.18 10.38
N ARG A 108 12.47 -22.88 10.56
CA ARG A 108 11.38 -23.84 10.35
C ARG A 108 11.37 -24.39 8.93
N ALA A 109 11.71 -23.55 7.96
CA ALA A 109 11.85 -23.87 6.55
C ALA A 109 12.85 -22.90 5.90
N ASN A 110 13.44 -23.27 4.76
CA ASN A 110 14.35 -22.39 4.01
C ASN A 110 13.63 -21.16 3.42
N ALA A 111 12.32 -21.26 3.19
CA ALA A 111 11.48 -20.16 2.75
C ALA A 111 10.07 -20.32 3.33
N THR A 112 9.43 -19.21 3.66
CA THR A 112 8.04 -19.16 4.13
C THR A 112 7.28 -18.19 3.24
N PHE A 113 6.13 -18.62 2.72
CA PHE A 113 5.33 -17.84 1.77
C PHE A 113 3.94 -17.60 2.34
N TYR A 114 3.57 -16.33 2.41
CA TYR A 114 2.23 -15.88 2.80
C TYR A 114 1.51 -15.29 1.60
N PHE A 115 0.22 -15.59 1.50
CA PHE A 115 -0.67 -15.01 0.49
C PHE A 115 -1.79 -14.31 1.23
N THR A 116 -2.02 -13.05 0.89
CA THR A 116 -3.00 -12.20 1.55
C THR A 116 -3.63 -11.22 0.57
N HIS A 117 -4.48 -10.34 1.08
CA HIS A 117 -5.16 -9.29 0.34
C HIS A 117 -4.38 -7.97 0.40
N SER A 118 -4.64 -7.10 -0.58
CA SER A 118 -4.00 -5.78 -0.72
C SER A 118 -4.06 -4.96 0.58
N GLY A 119 -5.23 -4.84 1.22
CA GLY A 119 -5.37 -4.11 2.48
C GLY A 119 -4.51 -4.65 3.63
N THR A 120 -4.22 -5.95 3.68
CA THR A 120 -3.29 -6.51 4.69
C THR A 120 -1.85 -6.16 4.36
N LEU A 121 -1.48 -6.20 3.08
CA LEU A 121 -0.14 -5.85 2.64
C LEU A 121 0.14 -4.36 2.83
N LEU A 122 -0.82 -3.48 2.53
CA LEU A 122 -0.73 -2.04 2.80
C LEU A 122 -0.55 -1.73 4.28
N LYS A 123 -1.25 -2.43 5.17
CA LYS A 123 -1.06 -2.31 6.63
C LYS A 123 0.36 -2.70 7.03
N MET A 124 0.89 -3.79 6.45
CA MET A 124 2.27 -4.21 6.66
C MET A 124 3.28 -3.17 6.15
N LEU A 125 3.10 -2.65 4.94
CA LEU A 125 3.96 -1.60 4.37
C LEU A 125 3.94 -0.33 5.23
N ALA A 126 2.75 0.06 5.70
CA ALA A 126 2.60 1.21 6.58
C ALA A 126 3.28 0.98 7.94
N HIS A 127 3.16 -0.22 8.51
CA HIS A 127 3.84 -0.58 9.75
C HIS A 127 5.37 -0.58 9.60
N LEU A 128 5.87 -0.92 8.42
CA LEU A 128 7.28 -0.86 8.06
C LEU A 128 7.78 0.56 7.72
N GLY A 129 6.89 1.56 7.69
CA GLY A 129 7.24 2.93 7.33
C GLY A 129 7.52 3.15 5.83
N VAL A 130 7.08 2.24 4.96
CA VAL A 130 7.23 2.34 3.50
C VAL A 130 6.22 3.34 2.93
N ALA A 131 6.65 4.18 1.98
CA ALA A 131 5.80 5.18 1.31
C ALA A 131 5.09 6.16 2.26
N LYS A 132 5.74 6.53 3.38
CA LYS A 132 5.19 7.44 4.38
C LYS A 132 5.36 8.90 3.99
N ASP A 133 4.26 9.60 3.74
CA ASP A 133 4.25 11.05 3.53
C ASP A 133 4.66 11.85 4.78
N GLU A 134 5.20 13.06 4.57
CA GLU A 134 5.61 13.96 5.67
C GLU A 134 4.43 14.42 6.54
N ARG A 135 3.25 14.56 5.93
CA ARG A 135 2.00 14.93 6.59
C ARG A 135 0.85 14.04 6.13
N PRO A 136 -0.19 13.85 6.96
CA PRO A 136 -1.34 13.04 6.58
C PRO A 136 -1.98 13.51 5.27
N LEU A 137 -2.24 12.58 4.36
CA LEU A 137 -2.89 12.88 3.08
C LEU A 137 -4.36 13.24 3.30
N THR A 138 -4.79 14.32 2.67
CA THR A 138 -6.18 14.76 2.67
C THR A 138 -6.67 14.99 1.25
N HIS A 139 -7.98 15.11 1.09
CA HIS A 139 -8.61 15.51 -0.18
C HIS A 139 -8.06 16.79 -0.82
N LYS A 140 -7.31 17.64 -0.09
CA LYS A 140 -6.69 18.87 -0.63
C LYS A 140 -5.32 18.66 -1.25
N ASP A 141 -4.77 17.45 -1.17
CA ASP A 141 -3.37 17.18 -1.50
C ASP A 141 -3.18 16.61 -2.92
N PHE A 142 -4.20 16.70 -3.79
CA PHE A 142 -4.18 16.15 -5.16
C PHE A 142 -2.97 16.62 -5.99
N GLU A 143 -2.68 17.93 -5.95
CA GLU A 143 -1.59 18.55 -6.71
C GLU A 143 -0.23 18.42 -6.02
N THR A 144 -0.18 17.78 -4.85
CA THR A 144 1.06 17.66 -4.08
C THR A 144 1.77 16.35 -4.39
N LYS A 145 3.09 16.37 -4.33
CA LYS A 145 3.88 15.15 -4.48
C LYS A 145 3.65 14.29 -3.24
N ARG A 146 3.13 13.08 -3.46
CA ARG A 146 2.87 12.08 -2.41
C ARG A 146 3.70 10.83 -2.67
N LEU A 147 4.10 10.18 -1.59
CA LEU A 147 4.76 8.88 -1.61
C LEU A 147 3.74 7.75 -1.62
N TRP A 148 2.59 7.93 -0.95
CA TRP A 148 1.51 6.96 -0.97
C TRP A 148 0.72 7.01 -2.29
N ARG A 149 1.14 6.19 -3.26
CA ARG A 149 0.49 5.99 -4.56
C ARG A 149 0.19 4.52 -4.75
N THR A 150 -1.03 4.08 -4.48
CA THR A 150 -1.49 2.68 -4.52
C THR A 150 -1.29 2.04 -5.87
N SER A 151 -1.44 2.79 -6.95
CA SER A 151 -1.11 2.34 -8.32
C SER A 151 0.36 1.91 -8.49
N GLU A 152 1.27 2.45 -7.68
CA GLU A 152 2.69 2.11 -7.68
C GLU A 152 3.07 1.13 -6.57
N ILE A 153 2.37 1.15 -5.42
CA ILE A 153 2.75 0.36 -4.24
C ILE A 153 1.89 -0.88 -3.98
N ASP A 154 0.72 -0.99 -4.60
CA ASP A 154 -0.25 -2.06 -4.33
C ASP A 154 -1.00 -2.49 -5.61
N ALA A 155 -0.22 -2.76 -6.66
CA ALA A 155 -0.74 -3.37 -7.89
C ALA A 155 -1.10 -4.85 -7.68
N PHE A 156 -1.78 -5.45 -8.66
CA PHE A 156 -2.01 -6.90 -8.67
C PHE A 156 -0.69 -7.67 -8.56
N ALA A 157 -0.65 -8.66 -7.66
CA ALA A 157 0.53 -9.47 -7.33
C ALA A 157 1.69 -8.70 -6.66
N THR A 158 1.40 -7.57 -6.02
CA THR A 158 2.35 -6.91 -5.10
C THR A 158 2.87 -7.91 -4.06
N ASN A 159 4.17 -7.86 -3.83
CA ASN A 159 4.88 -8.74 -2.92
C ASN A 159 5.85 -7.95 -2.03
N LEU A 160 6.11 -8.50 -0.86
CA LEU A 160 7.08 -8.02 0.12
C LEU A 160 7.91 -9.22 0.56
N ALA A 161 9.23 -9.09 0.53
CA ALA A 161 10.16 -10.15 0.89
C ALA A 161 11.24 -9.65 1.85
N PHE A 162 11.62 -10.53 2.77
CA PHE A 162 12.77 -10.37 3.65
C PHE A 162 13.70 -11.56 3.42
N VAL A 163 14.90 -11.29 2.91
CA VAL A 163 15.91 -12.32 2.60
C VAL A 163 17.04 -12.21 3.61
N ARG A 164 17.28 -13.29 4.36
CA ARG A 164 18.40 -13.37 5.28
C ARG A 164 19.66 -13.88 4.59
N TYR A 165 20.77 -13.19 4.84
CA TYR A 165 22.12 -13.59 4.46
C TYR A 165 22.95 -13.88 5.70
N ASP A 166 23.41 -15.12 5.84
CA ASP A 166 24.39 -15.49 6.84
C ASP A 166 25.79 -15.14 6.32
N CYS A 167 26.38 -14.12 6.93
CA CYS A 167 27.69 -13.60 6.56
C CYS A 167 28.79 -14.25 7.42
N ILE A 168 30.02 -14.36 6.88
CA ILE A 168 31.15 -14.96 7.61
C ILE A 168 31.74 -13.97 8.64
N GLU A 169 31.96 -12.72 8.23
CA GLU A 169 32.65 -11.70 9.04
C GLU A 169 31.69 -10.63 9.60
N ARG A 170 30.40 -10.73 9.28
CA ARG A 170 29.35 -9.82 9.73
C ARG A 170 28.25 -10.61 10.41
N GLU A 171 27.50 -9.97 11.30
CA GLU A 171 26.24 -10.55 11.78
C GLU A 171 25.27 -10.80 10.61
N PRO A 172 24.24 -11.66 10.77
CA PRO A 172 23.24 -11.88 9.74
C PRO A 172 22.64 -10.57 9.21
N GLN A 173 22.53 -10.48 7.89
CA GLN A 173 22.02 -9.29 7.21
C GLN A 173 20.69 -9.61 6.53
N ILE A 174 19.80 -8.62 6.46
CA ILE A 174 18.49 -8.72 5.85
C ILE A 174 18.41 -7.79 4.64
N LEU A 175 18.00 -8.33 3.50
CA LEU A 175 17.57 -7.57 2.33
C LEU A 175 16.04 -7.50 2.33
N ALA A 176 15.49 -6.28 2.39
CA ALA A 176 14.06 -6.06 2.24
C ALA A 176 13.75 -5.70 0.79
N MET A 177 12.72 -6.31 0.21
CA MET A 177 12.29 -6.06 -1.16
C MET A 177 10.79 -5.86 -1.22
N HIS A 178 10.35 -4.88 -1.99
CA HIS A 178 8.94 -4.61 -2.29
C HIS A 178 8.76 -4.54 -3.80
N GLN A 179 7.86 -5.36 -4.34
CA GLN A 179 7.69 -5.58 -5.79
C GLN A 179 9.03 -5.83 -6.48
N GLU A 180 9.78 -6.81 -5.95
CA GLU A 180 11.08 -7.23 -6.47
C GLU A 180 12.17 -6.14 -6.51
N ARG A 181 11.93 -4.99 -5.87
CA ARG A 181 12.90 -3.89 -5.76
C ARG A 181 13.38 -3.78 -4.34
N VAL A 182 14.69 -3.59 -4.17
CA VAL A 182 15.28 -3.34 -2.85
C VAL A 182 14.68 -2.08 -2.25
N ILE A 183 14.27 -2.17 -0.99
CA ILE A 183 13.82 -1.03 -0.19
C ILE A 183 14.68 -0.89 1.06
N ARG A 184 14.98 0.37 1.41
CA ARG A 184 15.74 0.69 2.63
C ARG A 184 14.76 1.10 3.70
N LEU A 185 14.57 0.22 4.68
CA LEU A 185 13.61 0.46 5.76
C LEU A 185 14.10 1.55 6.71
N PRO A 186 13.20 2.33 7.32
CA PRO A 186 13.55 3.28 8.36
C PRO A 186 14.38 2.62 9.47
N GLY A 187 15.40 3.34 9.91
CA GLY A 187 16.33 2.88 10.94
C GLY A 187 17.40 1.91 10.46
N CYS A 188 17.39 1.42 9.20
CA CYS A 188 18.51 0.70 8.58
C CYS A 188 19.52 1.67 7.92
N PRO A 189 20.74 1.22 7.57
CA PRO A 189 21.66 2.00 6.73
C PRO A 189 20.98 2.47 5.44
N GLN A 190 21.29 3.69 5.00
CA GLN A 190 20.67 4.29 3.80
C GLN A 190 21.60 4.25 2.58
N ASP A 191 22.87 3.91 2.82
CA ASP A 191 23.96 3.77 1.86
C ASP A 191 24.31 2.30 1.56
N ASP A 192 23.67 1.36 2.25
CA ASP A 192 23.75 -0.08 2.00
C ASP A 192 22.33 -0.63 1.74
N ASP A 193 22.24 -1.65 0.89
CA ASP A 193 21.01 -2.37 0.61
C ASP A 193 20.68 -3.39 1.71
N LEU A 194 21.69 -3.79 2.49
CA LEU A 194 21.57 -4.74 3.58
C LEU A 194 21.37 -4.03 4.94
N CYS A 195 20.47 -4.59 5.74
CA CYS A 195 20.24 -4.16 7.12
C CYS A 195 20.69 -5.22 8.12
N PRO A 196 21.51 -4.89 9.13
CA PRO A 196 21.86 -5.85 10.16
C PRO A 196 20.61 -6.36 10.89
N LEU A 197 20.50 -7.68 11.08
CA LEU A 197 19.31 -8.30 11.67
C LEU A 197 19.00 -7.75 13.06
N SER A 198 20.02 -7.54 13.90
CA SER A 198 19.86 -6.97 15.24
C SER A 198 19.27 -5.56 15.21
N ARG A 199 19.71 -4.73 14.25
CA ARG A 199 19.22 -3.37 14.06
C ARG A 199 17.79 -3.35 13.55
N LEU A 200 17.47 -4.21 12.59
CA LEU A 200 16.09 -4.37 12.11
C LEU A 200 15.17 -4.82 13.26
N ARG A 201 15.60 -5.81 14.07
CA ARG A 201 14.85 -6.30 15.24
C ARG A 201 14.60 -5.19 16.27
N ALA A 202 15.62 -4.38 16.56
CA ALA A 202 15.50 -3.27 17.49
C ALA A 202 14.45 -2.24 17.06
N ASN A 203 14.33 -1.96 15.75
CA ASN A 203 13.33 -1.02 15.22
C ASN A 203 11.87 -1.52 15.42
N TYR A 204 11.67 -2.83 15.58
CA TYR A 204 10.35 -3.45 15.69
C TYR A 204 10.18 -4.24 16.99
N VAL A 205 10.97 -3.95 18.03
CA VAL A 205 10.96 -4.71 19.29
C VAL A 205 9.57 -4.78 19.92
N ASP A 206 8.81 -3.69 19.89
CA ASP A 206 7.44 -3.67 20.42
C ASP A 206 6.50 -4.59 19.64
N SER A 207 6.70 -4.74 18.33
CA SER A 207 5.92 -5.70 17.54
C SER A 207 6.32 -7.14 17.83
N VAL A 208 7.59 -7.39 18.11
CA VAL A 208 8.12 -8.73 18.39
C VAL A 208 7.77 -9.20 19.81
N GLU A 209 7.83 -8.30 20.79
CA GLU A 209 7.77 -8.66 22.21
C GLU A 209 6.47 -8.22 22.90
N HIS A 210 5.79 -7.19 22.38
CA HIS A 210 4.66 -6.54 23.05
C HIS A 210 3.41 -6.41 22.17
N CYS A 211 3.27 -7.27 21.14
CA CYS A 211 2.10 -7.27 20.27
C CYS A 211 0.89 -7.96 20.93
N ASP A 212 0.05 -7.20 21.62
CA ASP A 212 -1.25 -7.66 22.11
C ASP A 212 -2.36 -7.35 21.09
N PHE A 213 -2.52 -8.25 20.11
CA PHE A 213 -3.50 -8.10 19.04
C PHE A 213 -4.96 -8.04 19.55
N GLU A 214 -5.27 -8.82 20.59
CA GLU A 214 -6.61 -8.84 21.16
C GLU A 214 -6.94 -7.49 21.80
N ALA A 215 -6.02 -6.91 22.57
CA ALA A 215 -6.20 -5.58 23.13
C ALA A 215 -6.33 -4.48 22.06
N LEU A 216 -5.58 -4.59 20.95
CA LEU A 216 -5.72 -3.66 19.81
C LEU A 216 -7.11 -3.71 19.17
N CYS A 217 -7.73 -4.89 19.14
CA CYS A 217 -9.00 -5.14 18.47
C CYS A 217 -10.21 -5.04 19.38
N GLN A 218 -10.02 -4.80 20.68
CA GLN A 218 -11.13 -4.57 21.61
C GLN A 218 -11.86 -3.27 21.27
N ALA A 219 -13.17 -3.37 21.04
CA ALA A 219 -14.01 -2.20 20.91
C ALA A 219 -14.02 -1.44 22.25
N ALA A 220 -13.81 -0.12 22.19
CA ALA A 220 -14.04 0.72 23.36
C ALA A 220 -15.52 0.62 23.76
N ASN A 221 -15.79 0.16 24.98
CA ASN A 221 -17.13 0.17 25.58
C ASN A 221 -17.66 1.60 25.75
#